data_AF-A0A2A5H069-F1
#
_entry.id   AF-A0A2A5H069-F1
#
_cell.length_a   1.000
_cell.length_b   1.000
_cell.length_c   1.000
_cell.angle_alpha   90.00
_cell.angle_beta   90.00
_cell.angle_gamma   90.00
#
_symmetry.space_group_name_H-M   'P 1'
#
loop_
_entity.id
_entity.type
_entity.pdbx_description
1 polymer ?
#
loop_
_entity_poly.entity_id
_entity_poly.type
_entity_poly.pdbx_seq_one_letter_code
_entity_poly.pdbx_strand_id
1 'polypeptide(L)'
;MDTTLSNGTIKSGSYSIKDMTLGWATKTKIISRKTKKRYSLEEIESLMMFVDLDTLFYKIIQTKKYIHSKKTSMKLGQVGFRGNNIELFYVSEYIYQGGAITPITTIHSYHHRCLKKKNDEIAYNMGYMYGAGQRGIKKRVREFFTDYLKLVQNVATDEISKNETMEIAMFYENNCGK
;
A
#
# COMPACT_ATOMS: atom_id res chain seq x y z
N MET A 1 6.15 17.12 -6.18
CA MET A 1 6.41 15.77 -5.63
C MET A 1 7.88 15.69 -5.32
N ASP A 2 8.18 15.25 -4.10
CA ASP A 2 9.54 14.98 -3.66
C ASP A 2 9.78 13.47 -3.70
N THR A 3 10.87 13.06 -4.33
CA THR A 3 11.32 11.67 -4.45
C THR A 3 12.59 11.51 -3.62
N THR A 4 12.54 10.73 -2.56
CA THR A 4 13.74 10.32 -1.83
C THR A 4 14.25 9.02 -2.45
N LEU A 5 15.46 9.08 -2.99
CA LEU A 5 16.15 7.91 -3.54
C LEU A 5 16.77 7.07 -2.42
N SER A 6 17.03 5.79 -2.67
CA SER A 6 17.60 4.85 -1.69
C SER A 6 18.97 5.27 -1.13
N ASN A 7 19.65 6.23 -1.77
CA ASN A 7 20.90 6.82 -1.31
C ASN A 7 20.69 8.12 -0.49
N GLY A 8 19.45 8.42 -0.06
CA GLY A 8 19.09 9.62 0.68
C GLY A 8 18.96 10.90 -0.15
N THR A 9 19.22 10.87 -1.45
CA THR A 9 19.10 12.06 -2.31
C THR A 9 17.62 12.41 -2.51
N ILE A 10 17.25 13.66 -2.20
CA ILE A 10 15.91 14.19 -2.44
C ILE A 10 15.87 14.89 -3.81
N LYS A 11 14.87 14.55 -4.61
CA LYS A 11 14.59 15.20 -5.90
C LYS A 11 13.17 15.72 -5.96
N SER A 12 13.04 17.03 -6.07
CA SER A 12 11.76 17.72 -6.20
C SER A 12 11.41 17.97 -7.66
N GLY A 13 10.14 17.76 -8.02
CA GLY A 13 9.64 18.09 -9.35
C GLY A 13 8.29 17.49 -9.69
N SER A 14 8.00 17.51 -10.99
CA SER A 14 6.82 16.85 -11.56
C SER A 14 7.21 15.48 -12.08
N TYR A 15 6.49 14.44 -11.65
CA TYR A 15 6.76 13.05 -11.99
C TYR A 15 5.46 12.35 -12.38
N SER A 16 5.53 11.43 -13.33
CA SER A 16 4.46 10.47 -13.58
C SER A 16 4.86 9.10 -13.07
N ILE A 17 3.93 8.44 -12.40
CA ILE A 17 4.04 7.02 -12.11
C ILE A 17 3.40 6.30 -13.31
N LYS A 18 4.06 5.26 -13.82
CA LYS A 18 3.52 4.42 -14.88
C LYS A 18 3.69 2.97 -14.51
N ASP A 19 2.59 2.22 -14.54
CA ASP A 19 2.67 0.76 -14.62
C ASP A 19 2.77 0.36 -16.09
N MET A 20 3.75 -0.49 -16.41
CA MET A 20 3.94 -1.00 -17.76
C MET A 20 3.51 -2.46 -17.79
N THR A 21 2.32 -2.71 -18.35
CA THR A 21 1.84 -4.05 -18.65
C THR A 21 1.75 -4.27 -20.15
N LEU A 22 2.62 -5.14 -20.67
CA LEU A 22 2.25 -6.06 -21.74
C LEU A 22 2.90 -7.42 -21.42
N GLY A 23 2.17 -8.28 -20.69
CA GLY A 23 2.44 -9.71 -20.56
C GLY A 23 3.30 -10.21 -19.38
N TRP A 24 4.05 -9.37 -18.65
CA TRP A 24 4.94 -9.83 -17.56
C TRP A 24 4.96 -8.82 -16.40
N ALA A 25 5.53 -9.23 -15.25
CA ALA A 25 5.50 -8.54 -13.96
C ALA A 25 5.52 -7.01 -14.07
N THR A 26 4.51 -6.38 -13.48
CA THR A 26 4.33 -4.91 -13.44
C THR A 26 5.59 -4.25 -12.89
N LYS A 27 6.35 -3.58 -13.77
CA LYS A 27 7.46 -2.73 -13.37
C LYS A 27 6.95 -1.31 -13.27
N THR A 28 6.34 -0.97 -12.13
CA THR A 28 6.01 0.42 -11.83
C THR A 28 7.29 1.25 -11.91
N LYS A 29 7.26 2.31 -12.72
CA LYS A 29 8.37 3.27 -12.83
C LYS A 29 7.91 4.66 -12.49
N ILE A 30 8.81 5.43 -11.89
CA ILE A 30 8.62 6.86 -11.69
C ILE A 30 9.41 7.59 -12.75
N ILE A 31 8.77 8.52 -13.45
CA ILE A 31 9.33 9.20 -14.61
C ILE A 31 9.32 10.69 -14.34
N SER A 32 10.49 11.32 -14.29
CA SER A 32 10.59 12.78 -14.22
C SER A 32 10.00 13.39 -15.48
N ARG A 33 9.01 14.28 -15.36
CA ARG A 33 8.40 14.93 -16.53
C ARG A 33 9.37 15.89 -17.23
N LYS A 34 10.27 16.51 -16.46
CA LYS A 34 11.31 17.46 -16.92
C LYS A 34 12.42 16.75 -17.70
N THR A 35 13.01 15.71 -17.14
CA THR A 35 14.19 15.05 -17.72
C THR A 35 13.88 13.77 -18.49
N LYS A 36 12.64 13.26 -18.39
CA LYS A 36 12.22 11.92 -18.84
C LYS A 36 13.00 10.77 -18.20
N LYS A 37 13.87 11.04 -17.22
CA LYS A 37 14.61 10.02 -16.47
C LYS A 37 13.62 9.12 -15.74
N ARG A 38 13.86 7.81 -15.84
CA ARG A 38 13.03 6.75 -15.26
C ARG A 38 13.76 6.18 -14.05
N TYR A 39 13.02 5.97 -12.97
CA TYR A 39 13.48 5.37 -11.73
C TYR A 39 12.67 4.10 -11.50
N SER A 40 13.34 2.99 -11.23
CA SER A 40 12.69 1.76 -10.77
C SER A 40 12.35 1.89 -9.28
N LEU A 41 11.40 1.07 -8.79
CA LEU A 41 10.98 1.16 -7.38
C LEU A 41 12.14 0.84 -6.42
N GLU A 42 13.09 0.02 -6.83
CA GLU A 42 14.26 -0.35 -6.01
C GLU A 42 15.20 0.85 -5.77
N GLU A 43 15.17 1.87 -6.63
CA GLU A 43 15.97 3.09 -6.51
C GLU A 43 15.30 4.14 -5.61
N ILE A 44 14.09 3.88 -5.12
CA ILE A 44 13.26 4.84 -4.40
C ILE A 44 13.02 4.32 -2.98
N GLU A 45 13.19 5.19 -1.99
CA GLU A 45 12.85 4.88 -0.60
C GLU A 45 11.41 5.29 -0.29
N SER A 46 11.09 6.56 -0.58
CA SER A 46 9.78 7.14 -0.30
C SER A 46 9.47 8.30 -1.23
N LEU A 47 8.17 8.60 -1.36
CA LEU A 47 7.68 9.75 -2.12
C LEU A 47 6.74 10.58 -1.27
N MET A 48 6.74 11.87 -1.53
CA MET A 48 5.78 12.81 -1.00
C MET A 48 5.12 13.54 -2.17
N MET A 49 3.82 13.33 -2.34
CA MET A 49 3.03 14.04 -3.35
C MET A 49 2.19 15.11 -2.68
N PHE A 50 2.23 16.31 -3.25
CA PHE A 50 1.38 17.42 -2.84
C PHE A 50 0.20 17.46 -3.81
N VAL A 51 -1.01 17.28 -3.28
CA VAL A 51 -2.27 17.27 -4.03
C VAL A 51 -3.18 18.31 -3.39
N ASP A 52 -3.36 19.45 -4.06
CA ASP A 52 -4.08 20.61 -3.52
C ASP A 52 -3.54 21.05 -2.13
N LEU A 53 -4.31 20.84 -1.07
CA LEU A 53 -3.92 21.13 0.33
C LEU A 53 -3.38 19.90 1.07
N ASP A 54 -3.47 18.71 0.48
CA ASP A 54 -3.07 17.46 1.09
C ASP A 54 -1.66 17.04 0.71
N THR A 55 -1.02 16.34 1.64
CA THR A 55 0.27 15.68 1.42
C THR A 55 0.09 14.17 1.51
N LEU A 56 0.28 13.48 0.40
CA LEU A 56 0.21 12.03 0.30
C LEU A 56 1.60 11.43 0.41
N PHE A 57 1.80 10.59 1.42
CA PHE A 57 3.05 9.88 1.63
C PHE A 57 2.99 8.49 1.02
N TYR A 58 4.01 8.13 0.26
CA TYR A 58 4.18 6.79 -0.30
C TYR A 58 5.49 6.17 0.16
N LYS A 59 5.47 4.86 0.38
CA LYS A 59 6.64 4.04 0.63
C LYS A 59 6.73 2.92 -0.38
N ILE A 60 7.95 2.51 -0.68
CA ILE A 60 8.17 1.23 -1.34
C ILE A 60 8.01 0.13 -0.30
N ILE A 61 7.08 -0.79 -0.55
CA ILE A 61 6.77 -1.89 0.35
C ILE A 61 6.85 -3.21 -0.40
N GLN A 62 7.39 -4.23 0.26
CA GLN A 62 7.26 -5.60 -0.20
C GLN A 62 5.90 -6.14 0.21
N THR A 63 5.20 -6.78 -0.71
CA THR A 63 3.83 -7.27 -0.49
C THR A 63 3.71 -8.75 -0.82
N LYS A 64 2.85 -9.44 -0.06
CA LYS A 64 2.35 -10.78 -0.38
C LYS A 64 0.83 -10.76 -0.46
N LYS A 65 0.27 -11.62 -1.33
CA LYS A 65 -1.18 -11.80 -1.44
C LYS A 65 -1.76 -12.44 -0.17
N TYR A 66 -1.06 -13.43 0.41
CA TYR A 66 -1.41 -14.16 1.63
C TYR A 66 -0.13 -14.49 2.41
N ILE A 67 -0.24 -14.83 3.70
CA ILE A 67 0.94 -15.14 4.51
C ILE A 67 1.80 -16.26 3.92
N HIS A 68 1.13 -17.31 3.41
CA HIS A 68 1.77 -18.48 2.80
C HIS A 68 2.04 -18.34 1.30
N SER A 69 1.85 -17.15 0.72
CA SER A 69 2.16 -16.97 -0.71
C SER A 69 3.67 -17.05 -0.95
N LYS A 70 4.06 -17.84 -1.95
CA LYS A 70 5.46 -17.96 -2.39
C LYS A 70 5.96 -16.69 -3.09
N LYS A 71 5.07 -15.97 -3.77
CA LYS A 71 5.42 -14.78 -4.56
C LYS A 71 5.34 -13.53 -3.72
N THR A 72 6.41 -12.73 -3.76
CA THR A 72 6.46 -11.36 -3.24
C THR A 72 6.46 -10.37 -4.41
N SER A 73 5.96 -9.16 -4.17
CA SER A 73 6.04 -8.07 -5.14
C SER A 73 6.37 -6.75 -4.44
N MET A 74 7.30 -5.98 -4.99
CA MET A 74 7.53 -4.60 -4.55
C MET A 74 6.47 -3.70 -5.14
N LYS A 75 5.87 -2.86 -4.30
CA LYS A 75 4.79 -1.95 -4.69
C LYS A 75 4.96 -0.59 -4.03
N LEU A 76 4.43 0.43 -4.69
CA LEU A 76 4.29 1.76 -4.12
C LEU A 76 3.00 1.82 -3.31
N GLY A 77 3.12 1.86 -1.98
CA GLY A 77 1.99 1.93 -1.06
C GLY A 77 1.84 3.34 -0.48
N GLN A 78 0.66 3.94 -0.66
CA GLN A 78 0.29 5.16 0.07
C GLN A 78 0.11 4.80 1.55
N VAL A 79 0.72 5.56 2.45
CA VAL A 79 0.56 5.37 3.89
C VAL A 79 -0.84 5.85 4.28
N GLY A 80 -1.70 4.92 4.67
CA GLY A 80 -3.06 5.20 5.16
C GLY A 80 -3.13 5.36 6.67
N PHE A 81 -2.34 4.56 7.40
CA PHE A 81 -2.23 4.62 8.86
C PHE A 81 -0.83 4.18 9.29
N ARG A 82 -0.30 4.83 10.33
CA ARG A 82 0.98 4.50 10.94
C ARG A 82 0.83 4.51 12.45
N GLY A 83 0.72 3.33 13.03
CA GLY A 83 0.83 3.10 14.47
C GLY A 83 2.23 2.66 14.89
N ASN A 84 2.40 2.41 16.19
CA ASN A 84 3.62 1.87 16.77
C ASN A 84 3.77 0.36 16.52
N ASN A 85 2.66 -0.34 16.29
CA ASN A 85 2.61 -1.80 16.13
C ASN A 85 2.24 -2.21 14.71
N ILE A 86 1.46 -1.40 14.01
CA ILE A 86 0.98 -1.72 12.66
C ILE A 86 0.93 -0.52 11.72
N GLU A 87 1.18 -0.76 10.44
CA GLU A 87 1.02 0.19 9.35
C GLU A 87 -0.01 -0.33 8.33
N LEU A 88 -0.85 0.58 7.82
CA LEU A 88 -1.79 0.32 6.72
C LEU A 88 -1.31 1.06 5.47
N PHE A 89 -1.33 0.35 4.35
CA PHE A 89 -1.00 0.89 3.05
C PHE A 89 -2.15 0.73 2.07
N TYR A 90 -2.45 1.78 1.32
CA TYR A 90 -3.29 1.73 0.13
C TYR A 90 -2.41 1.52 -1.09
N VAL A 91 -2.55 0.36 -1.72
CA VAL A 91 -1.71 -0.03 -2.85
C VAL A 91 -2.56 -0.02 -4.11
N SER A 92 -2.29 0.94 -4.99
CA SER A 92 -2.92 0.98 -6.31
C SER A 92 -2.26 -0.01 -7.26
N GLU A 93 -3.05 -0.61 -8.13
CA GLU A 93 -2.52 -1.35 -9.29
C GLU A 93 -2.10 -0.39 -10.41
N TYR A 94 -2.71 0.78 -10.51
CA TYR A 94 -2.35 1.82 -11.47
C TYR A 94 -2.34 3.20 -10.81
N ILE A 95 -1.28 3.97 -11.03
CA ILE A 95 -1.24 5.40 -10.69
C ILE A 95 -0.95 6.11 -12.00
N TYR A 96 -1.88 6.95 -12.49
CA TYR A 96 -1.68 7.75 -13.69
C TYR A 96 -1.74 9.23 -13.34
N GLN A 97 -0.89 10.03 -13.98
CA GLN A 97 -1.02 11.48 -13.99
C GLN A 97 -1.04 11.94 -15.44
N GLY A 98 -2.20 12.43 -15.91
CA GLY A 98 -2.41 13.01 -17.24
C GLY A 98 -1.81 14.42 -17.37
N GLY A 99 -1.67 14.89 -18.61
CA GLY A 99 -1.07 16.19 -18.96
C GLY A 99 -1.99 17.40 -18.74
N ALA A 100 -1.38 18.59 -18.85
CA ALA A 100 -1.90 19.95 -18.79
C ALA A 100 -3.38 20.11 -18.36
N ILE A 101 -3.59 20.69 -17.18
CA ILE A 101 -4.86 21.26 -16.68
C ILE A 101 -5.92 20.24 -16.20
N THR A 102 -5.56 19.06 -15.71
CA THR A 102 -6.51 18.19 -14.98
C THR A 102 -5.98 17.71 -13.63
N PRO A 103 -6.83 17.71 -12.58
CA PRO A 103 -6.44 17.31 -11.24
C PRO A 103 -5.97 15.86 -11.22
N ILE A 104 -5.15 15.53 -10.22
CA ILE A 104 -4.65 14.19 -9.97
C ILE A 104 -5.86 13.26 -9.81
N THR A 105 -6.24 12.57 -10.88
CA THR A 105 -7.21 11.49 -10.83
C THR A 105 -6.43 10.24 -10.46
N THR A 106 -6.14 10.10 -9.16
CA THR A 106 -6.12 8.75 -8.58
C THR A 106 -7.50 8.20 -8.85
N ILE A 107 -7.62 7.30 -9.84
CA ILE A 107 -8.87 6.56 -10.02
C ILE A 107 -9.08 5.83 -8.69
N HIS A 108 -10.05 6.30 -7.91
CA HIS A 108 -10.39 5.82 -6.56
C HIS A 108 -10.82 4.34 -6.51
N SER A 109 -10.75 3.62 -7.63
CA SER A 109 -11.25 2.26 -7.71
C SER A 109 -10.09 1.29 -7.48
N TYR A 110 -10.19 0.56 -6.35
CA TYR A 110 -9.43 -0.65 -6.04
C TYR A 110 -8.00 -0.46 -5.47
N HIS A 111 -7.85 0.35 -4.43
CA HIS A 111 -6.68 0.21 -3.56
C HIS A 111 -6.74 -1.14 -2.82
N HIS A 112 -5.80 -2.04 -3.09
CA HIS A 112 -5.56 -3.17 -2.22
C HIS A 112 -5.06 -2.63 -0.87
N ARG A 113 -5.80 -2.92 0.20
CA ARG A 113 -5.43 -2.54 1.56
C ARG A 113 -4.43 -3.57 2.08
N CYS A 114 -3.21 -3.15 2.37
CA CYS A 114 -2.17 -4.03 2.90
C CYS A 114 -1.83 -3.63 4.33
N LEU A 115 -1.72 -4.62 5.23
CA LEU A 115 -1.27 -4.42 6.61
C LEU A 115 0.14 -4.96 6.78
N LYS A 116 0.92 -4.27 7.61
CA LYS A 116 2.29 -4.64 7.96
C LYS A 116 2.48 -4.43 9.45
N LYS A 117 2.88 -5.46 10.20
CA LYS A 117 3.32 -5.25 11.59
C LYS A 117 4.67 -4.54 11.57
N LYS A 118 4.95 -3.68 12.56
CA LYS A 118 6.14 -2.83 12.53
C LYS A 118 7.47 -3.61 12.46
N ASN A 119 7.51 -4.79 13.06
CA ASN A 119 8.69 -5.67 13.08
C ASN A 119 8.76 -6.61 11.86
N ASP A 120 7.74 -6.61 11.00
CA ASP A 120 7.76 -7.42 9.79
C ASP A 120 8.44 -6.65 8.65
N GLU A 121 8.98 -7.36 7.68
CA GLU A 121 9.48 -6.76 6.43
C GLU A 121 8.35 -6.63 5.38
N ILE A 122 7.39 -7.55 5.42
CA ILE A 122 6.39 -7.78 4.38
C ILE A 122 5.03 -7.25 4.81
N ALA A 123 4.35 -6.55 3.90
CA ALA A 123 2.94 -6.20 4.03
C ALA A 123 2.04 -7.25 3.35
N TYR A 124 0.89 -7.55 3.94
CA TYR A 124 -0.03 -8.57 3.44
C TYR A 124 -1.36 -7.95 3.02
N ASN A 125 -1.90 -8.37 1.88
CA ASN A 125 -3.18 -7.87 1.41
C ASN A 125 -4.34 -8.35 2.31
N MET A 126 -4.96 -7.41 3.00
CA MET A 126 -6.12 -7.59 3.89
C MET A 126 -7.42 -7.02 3.32
N GLY A 127 -7.37 -6.48 2.11
CA GLY A 127 -8.53 -5.94 1.41
C GLY A 127 -9.18 -6.94 0.43
N TYR A 128 -10.00 -6.36 -0.44
CA TYR A 128 -10.58 -7.03 -1.59
C TYR A 128 -9.48 -7.49 -2.57
N MET A 129 -9.69 -8.63 -3.22
CA MET A 129 -8.81 -9.14 -4.27
C MET A 129 -9.61 -9.34 -5.55
N TYR A 130 -9.18 -8.68 -6.62
CA TYR A 130 -9.77 -8.86 -7.95
C TYR A 130 -9.78 -10.34 -8.38
N GLY A 131 -10.89 -10.80 -8.96
CA GLY A 131 -11.12 -12.19 -9.37
C GLY A 131 -11.38 -13.21 -8.24
N ALA A 132 -11.01 -12.90 -6.98
CA ALA A 132 -11.27 -13.76 -5.82
C ALA A 132 -12.40 -13.23 -4.91
N GLY A 133 -12.77 -11.96 -5.06
CA GLY A 133 -13.80 -11.31 -4.26
C GLY A 133 -13.36 -11.04 -2.82
N GLN A 134 -14.34 -10.86 -1.93
CA GLN A 134 -14.13 -10.75 -0.48
C GLN A 134 -13.88 -12.12 0.20
N ARG A 135 -13.82 -13.22 -0.58
CA ARG A 135 -13.65 -14.56 -0.02
C ARG A 135 -12.28 -14.67 0.67
N GLY A 136 -12.30 -15.21 1.88
CA GLY A 136 -11.10 -15.49 2.66
C GLY A 136 -10.50 -14.30 3.43
N ILE A 137 -11.14 -13.12 3.50
CA ILE A 137 -10.61 -12.03 4.35
C ILE A 137 -10.51 -12.49 5.81
N LYS A 138 -11.58 -13.09 6.36
CA LYS A 138 -11.58 -13.64 7.74
C LYS A 138 -10.46 -14.65 7.98
N LYS A 139 -10.13 -15.47 6.97
CA LYS A 139 -9.00 -16.41 7.02
C LYS A 139 -7.66 -15.68 7.08
N ARG A 140 -7.45 -14.67 6.23
CA ARG A 140 -6.23 -13.85 6.24
C ARG A 140 -6.03 -13.10 7.55
N VAL A 141 -7.12 -12.54 8.11
CA VAL A 141 -7.10 -11.89 9.43
C VAL A 141 -6.67 -12.89 10.50
N ARG A 142 -7.27 -14.09 10.52
CA ARG A 142 -6.88 -15.16 11.46
C ARG A 142 -5.41 -15.57 11.33
N GLU A 143 -4.92 -15.69 10.10
CA GLU A 143 -3.54 -16.08 9.82
C GLU A 143 -2.51 -14.99 10.17
N PHE A 144 -2.89 -13.71 10.10
CA PHE A 144 -1.99 -12.59 10.34
C PHE A 144 -1.99 -12.11 11.79
N PHE A 145 -3.15 -12.18 12.47
CA PHE A 145 -3.32 -11.78 13.86
C PHE A 145 -3.37 -12.99 14.81
N THR A 146 -2.46 -13.95 14.61
CA THR A 146 -2.36 -15.15 15.46
C THR A 146 -2.00 -14.84 16.90
N ASP A 147 -1.38 -13.68 17.13
CA ASP A 147 -1.00 -13.10 18.41
C ASP A 147 -2.14 -12.44 19.18
N TYR A 148 -3.30 -12.18 18.54
CA TYR A 148 -4.43 -11.51 19.19
C TYR A 148 -5.79 -12.10 18.83
N LEU A 149 -6.14 -13.19 19.52
CA LEU A 149 -7.36 -13.96 19.26
C LEU A 149 -8.64 -13.14 19.38
N LYS A 150 -8.68 -12.11 20.24
CA LYS A 150 -9.86 -11.25 20.40
C LYS A 150 -10.19 -10.48 19.11
N LEU A 151 -9.19 -9.93 18.42
CA LEU A 151 -9.42 -9.30 17.12
C LEU A 151 -9.94 -10.29 16.09
N VAL A 152 -9.37 -11.50 16.06
CA VAL A 152 -9.82 -12.57 15.17
C VAL A 152 -11.29 -12.94 15.44
N GLN A 153 -11.69 -13.00 16.71
CA GLN A 153 -13.07 -13.26 17.12
C GLN A 153 -14.01 -12.14 16.68
N ASN A 154 -13.66 -10.88 16.96
CA ASN A 154 -14.49 -9.72 16.60
C ASN A 154 -14.72 -9.63 15.07
N VAL A 155 -13.70 -9.94 14.27
CA VAL A 155 -13.87 -10.02 12.80
C VAL A 155 -14.64 -11.27 12.37
N ALA A 156 -14.54 -12.37 13.12
CA ALA A 156 -15.31 -13.59 12.85
C ALA A 156 -16.81 -13.40 13.13
N THR A 157 -17.16 -12.70 14.21
CA THR A 157 -18.54 -12.37 14.61
C THR A 157 -19.10 -11.13 13.91
N ASP A 158 -18.29 -10.44 13.10
CA ASP A 158 -18.65 -9.20 12.38
C ASP A 158 -18.90 -8.00 13.30
N GLU A 159 -18.45 -8.06 14.56
CA GLU A 159 -18.35 -6.89 15.45
C GLU A 159 -17.39 -5.83 14.89
N ILE A 160 -16.33 -6.28 14.21
CA ILE A 160 -15.52 -5.44 13.33
C ILE A 160 -15.73 -5.98 11.92
N SER A 161 -16.22 -5.13 11.01
CA SER A 161 -16.50 -5.56 9.65
C SER A 161 -15.21 -6.05 8.98
N LYS A 162 -15.26 -7.24 8.37
CA LYS A 162 -14.14 -7.77 7.57
C LYS A 162 -13.73 -6.84 6.42
N ASN A 163 -14.58 -5.91 6.00
CA ASN A 163 -14.28 -4.96 4.92
C ASN A 163 -13.53 -3.73 5.42
N GLU A 164 -13.61 -3.43 6.72
CA GLU A 164 -13.00 -2.26 7.34
C GLU A 164 -11.58 -2.53 7.85
N THR A 165 -10.65 -2.71 6.90
CA THR A 165 -9.23 -2.94 7.21
C THR A 165 -8.61 -1.83 8.06
N MET A 166 -9.10 -0.59 7.97
CA MET A 166 -8.65 0.51 8.83
C MET A 166 -9.06 0.26 10.28
N GLU A 167 -10.33 -0.08 10.53
CA GLU A 167 -10.81 -0.38 11.88
C GLU A 167 -10.08 -1.58 12.48
N ILE A 168 -9.81 -2.62 11.68
CA ILE A 168 -8.99 -3.77 12.09
C ILE A 168 -7.59 -3.32 12.53
N ALA A 169 -6.94 -2.44 11.77
CA ALA A 169 -5.62 -1.92 12.10
C ALA A 169 -5.63 -1.07 13.38
N MET A 170 -6.59 -0.15 13.50
CA MET A 170 -6.76 0.70 14.67
C MET A 170 -7.07 -0.11 15.93
N PHE A 171 -7.92 -1.12 15.82
CA PHE A 171 -8.22 -2.00 16.94
C PHE A 171 -6.97 -2.75 17.41
N TYR A 172 -6.19 -3.32 16.49
CA TYR A 172 -4.93 -3.97 16.82
C TYR A 172 -3.96 -3.02 17.51
N GLU A 173 -3.74 -1.82 16.94
CA GLU A 173 -2.84 -0.82 17.51
C GLU A 173 -3.21 -0.46 18.95
N ASN A 174 -4.51 -0.21 19.20
CA ASN A 174 -4.97 0.28 20.50
C ASN A 174 -5.05 -0.82 21.58
N ASN A 175 -5.12 -2.09 21.19
CA ASN A 175 -5.45 -3.19 22.12
C ASN A 175 -4.40 -4.30 22.20
N CYS A 176 -3.46 -4.37 21.25
CA CYS A 176 -2.47 -5.47 21.14
C CYS A 176 -1.01 -5.00 21.24
N GLY A 177 -0.78 -3.71 21.50
CA GLY A 177 0.53 -3.05 21.45
C GLY A 177 1.16 -2.70 22.81
N LYS A 178 1.00 -3.55 23.82
CA LYS A 178 1.66 -3.39 25.14
C LYS A 178 2.73 -4.43 25.35
#